data_AF-A0A0F8YD09-F1
#
_entry.id   AF-A0A0F8YD09-F1
#
_cell.length_a   1.000
_cell.length_b   1.000
_cell.length_c   1.000
_cell.angle_alpha   90.00
_cell.angle_beta   90.00
_cell.angle_gamma   90.00
#
_symmetry.space_group_name_H-M   'P 1'
#
loop_
_entity.id
_entity.type
_entity.pdbx_description
1 polymer ?
#
loop_
_entity_poly.entity_id
_entity_poly.type
_entity_poly.pdbx_seq_one_letter_code
_entity_poly.pdbx_strand_id
1 'polypeptide(L)'
;MAAEIDLVLIIVLIIMAIGLAFSIGANDETIAPLVGAGVLKFKLVLILGGIAIGGGMLLFSGGFVPETVGKSLLGEGETYTNFMLLAVLVSSIIWLVVGSFAGIPLSSTHSLIGSIFGVVIARSILLPGEIITFNNEKLGSVVLSWFISPIFG
;
A
#
# COMPACT_ATOMS: atom_id res chain seq x y z
N MET A 1 2.05 1.15 -31.37
CA MET A 1 3.23 0.70 -30.60
C MET A 1 3.32 1.35 -29.22
N ALA A 2 3.65 2.63 -29.04
CA ALA A 2 3.74 3.24 -27.70
C ALA A 2 2.40 3.21 -26.92
N ALA A 3 1.31 3.61 -27.57
CA ALA A 3 -0.04 3.57 -26.96
C ALA A 3 -0.54 2.15 -26.63
N GLU A 4 -0.07 1.13 -27.36
CA GLU A 4 -0.43 -0.27 -27.08
C GLU A 4 0.35 -0.80 -25.87
N ILE A 5 1.62 -0.41 -25.73
CA ILE A 5 2.43 -0.73 -24.54
C ILE A 5 1.83 -0.08 -23.29
N ASP A 6 1.40 1.19 -23.39
CA ASP A 6 0.77 1.89 -22.28
C ASP A 6 -0.55 1.23 -21.84
N LEU A 7 -1.38 0.80 -22.80
CA LEU A 7 -2.62 0.09 -22.48
C LEU A 7 -2.36 -1.23 -21.76
N VAL A 8 -1.41 -2.03 -22.26
CA VAL A 8 -1.01 -3.29 -21.62
C VAL A 8 -0.50 -3.04 -20.20
N LEU A 9 0.33 -2.01 -20.02
CA LEU A 9 0.90 -1.68 -18.73
C LEU A 9 -0.17 -1.22 -17.73
N ILE A 10 -1.16 -0.44 -18.17
CA ILE A 10 -2.31 -0.06 -17.33
C ILE A 10 -3.09 -1.29 -16.88
N ILE A 11 -3.36 -2.25 -17.78
CA ILE A 11 -4.04 -3.50 -17.43
C ILE A 11 -3.25 -4.27 -16.38
N VAL A 12 -1.93 -4.37 -16.56
CA VAL A 12 -1.03 -5.00 -15.58
C VAL A 12 -1.10 -4.28 -14.23
N LEU A 13 -1.06 -2.94 -14.21
CA LEU A 13 -1.16 -2.15 -12.98
C LEU A 13 -2.48 -2.39 -12.24
N ILE A 14 -3.59 -2.51 -12.95
CA ILE A 14 -4.89 -2.83 -12.34
C ILE A 14 -4.87 -4.22 -11.71
N ILE A 15 -4.34 -5.22 -12.41
CA ILE A 15 -4.20 -6.58 -11.87
C ILE A 15 -3.31 -6.58 -10.61
N MET A 16 -2.21 -5.83 -10.64
CA MET A 16 -1.30 -5.70 -9.51
C MET A 16 -1.92 -4.94 -8.35
N ALA A 17 -2.74 -3.92 -8.60
CA ALA A 17 -3.48 -3.22 -7.54
C ALA A 17 -4.49 -4.14 -6.84
N ILE A 18 -5.19 -5.00 -7.60
CA ILE A 18 -6.06 -6.04 -7.04
C ILE A 18 -5.23 -7.04 -6.22
N GLY A 19 -4.07 -7.46 -6.74
CA GLY A 19 -3.14 -8.33 -6.02
C GLY A 19 -2.64 -7.74 -4.70
N LEU A 20 -2.35 -6.44 -4.68
CA LEU A 20 -1.98 -5.71 -3.48
C LEU A 20 -3.15 -5.68 -2.48
N ALA A 21 -4.37 -5.36 -2.94
CA ALA A 21 -5.55 -5.36 -2.07
C ALA A 21 -5.79 -6.74 -1.43
N PHE A 22 -5.63 -7.82 -2.19
CA PHE A 22 -5.70 -9.18 -1.67
C PHE A 22 -4.59 -9.45 -0.63
N SER A 23 -3.35 -9.04 -0.92
CA SER A 23 -2.20 -9.23 -0.02
C SER A 23 -2.35 -8.46 1.29
N ILE A 24 -2.94 -7.25 1.24
CA ILE A 24 -3.29 -6.48 2.45
C ILE A 24 -4.32 -7.26 3.26
N GLY A 25 -5.42 -7.70 2.65
CA GLY A 25 -6.46 -8.44 3.36
C GLY A 25 -5.99 -9.79 3.93
N ALA A 26 -5.02 -10.45 3.30
CA ALA A 26 -4.43 -11.69 3.80
C ALA A 26 -3.54 -11.48 5.03
N ASN A 27 -2.89 -10.32 5.13
CA ASN A 27 -1.95 -9.97 6.20
C ASN A 27 -2.63 -9.25 7.39
N ASP A 28 -3.80 -8.63 7.17
CA ASP A 28 -4.50 -7.80 8.15
C ASP A 28 -5.02 -8.60 9.37
N GLU A 29 -4.76 -8.09 10.58
CA GLU A 29 -5.04 -8.72 11.86
C GLU A 29 -6.34 -8.25 12.55
N THR A 30 -7.04 -7.25 11.99
CA THR A 30 -8.10 -6.48 12.67
C THR A 30 -9.16 -7.31 13.40
N ILE A 31 -9.55 -8.45 12.85
CA ILE A 31 -10.61 -9.34 13.39
C ILE A 31 -10.09 -10.69 13.88
N ALA A 32 -8.77 -10.92 13.82
CA ALA A 32 -8.13 -12.13 14.31
C ALA A 32 -8.37 -12.40 15.82
N PRO A 33 -8.44 -11.38 16.70
CA PRO A 33 -8.73 -11.61 18.13
C PRO A 33 -10.06 -12.32 18.39
N LEU A 34 -11.07 -12.16 17.53
CA LEU A 34 -12.37 -12.83 17.68
C LEU A 34 -12.28 -14.35 17.48
N VAL A 35 -11.38 -14.79 16.60
CA VAL A 35 -11.07 -16.22 16.42
C VAL A 35 -10.21 -16.70 17.57
N GLY A 36 -9.19 -15.93 17.96
CA GLY A 36 -8.28 -16.27 19.06
C GLY A 36 -8.98 -16.41 20.41
N ALA A 37 -10.00 -15.59 20.67
CA ALA A 37 -10.84 -15.66 21.86
C ALA A 37 -11.94 -16.73 21.80
N GLY A 38 -12.06 -17.47 20.69
CA GLY A 38 -13.10 -18.50 20.50
C GLY A 38 -14.53 -17.95 20.34
N VAL A 39 -14.68 -16.64 20.12
CA VAL A 39 -15.99 -15.98 19.99
C VAL A 39 -16.65 -16.33 18.66
N LEU A 40 -15.88 -16.29 17.57
CA LEU A 40 -16.36 -16.59 16.22
C LEU A 40 -15.52 -17.67 15.55
N LYS A 41 -16.17 -18.49 14.71
CA LYS A 41 -15.49 -19.47 13.87
C LYS A 41 -14.71 -18.75 12.75
N PHE A 42 -13.54 -19.29 12.42
CA PHE A 42 -12.65 -18.75 11.38
C PHE A 42 -13.36 -18.38 10.07
N LYS A 43 -14.20 -19.30 9.52
CA LYS A 43 -14.94 -19.05 8.28
C LYS A 43 -15.87 -17.84 8.34
N LEU A 44 -16.51 -17.61 9.49
CA LEU A 44 -17.44 -16.50 9.65
C LEU A 44 -16.69 -15.17 9.75
N VAL A 45 -15.55 -15.17 10.43
CA VAL A 45 -14.66 -14.01 10.54
C VAL A 45 -14.17 -13.56 9.17
N LEU A 46 -13.77 -14.49 8.28
CA LEU A 46 -13.35 -14.12 6.92
C LEU A 46 -14.45 -13.40 6.14
N ILE A 47 -15.70 -13.88 6.21
CA ILE A 47 -16.84 -13.29 5.48
C ILE A 47 -17.19 -11.91 6.05
N LEU A 48 -17.36 -11.83 7.37
CA LEU A 48 -17.70 -10.57 8.04
C LEU A 48 -16.60 -9.53 7.88
N GLY A 49 -15.35 -9.96 7.98
CA GLY A 49 -14.16 -9.15 7.74
C GLY A 49 -14.11 -8.55 6.36
N GLY A 50 -14.24 -9.38 5.33
CA GLY A 50 -14.24 -8.91 3.95
C GLY A 50 -15.34 -7.88 3.68
N ILE A 51 -16.55 -8.11 4.20
CA ILE A 51 -17.67 -7.17 4.07
C ILE A 51 -17.38 -5.87 4.84
N ALA A 52 -16.88 -5.96 6.07
CA ALA A 52 -16.61 -4.79 6.91
C ALA A 52 -15.47 -3.93 6.35
N ILE A 53 -14.37 -4.54 5.90
CA ILE A 53 -13.23 -3.84 5.29
C ILE A 53 -13.66 -3.21 3.95
N GLY A 54 -14.32 -3.98 3.08
CA GLY A 54 -14.80 -3.48 1.79
C GLY A 54 -15.84 -2.37 1.95
N GLY A 55 -16.82 -2.55 2.83
CA GLY A 55 -17.82 -1.53 3.16
C GLY A 55 -17.20 -0.31 3.80
N GLY A 56 -16.24 -0.50 4.71
CA GLY A 56 -15.50 0.57 5.37
C GLY A 56 -14.72 1.42 4.37
N MET A 57 -14.04 0.77 3.42
CA MET A 57 -13.34 1.44 2.33
C MET A 57 -14.30 2.28 1.47
N LEU A 58 -15.45 1.72 1.06
CA LEU A 58 -16.41 2.41 0.20
C LEU A 58 -17.13 3.58 0.90
N LEU A 59 -17.41 3.45 2.19
CA LEU A 59 -18.22 4.42 2.93
C LEU A 59 -17.38 5.50 3.64
N PHE A 60 -16.17 5.16 4.11
CA PHE A 60 -15.43 6.00 5.05
C PHE A 60 -14.00 6.34 4.61
N SER A 61 -13.44 5.69 3.59
CA SER A 61 -12.04 5.94 3.21
C SER A 61 -11.79 7.40 2.81
N GLY A 62 -12.76 8.04 2.14
CA GLY A 62 -12.64 9.42 1.64
C GLY A 62 -11.48 9.64 0.65
N GLY A 63 -10.78 8.58 0.23
CA GLY A 63 -9.63 8.64 -0.67
C GLY A 63 -8.32 9.13 -0.04
N PHE A 64 -8.30 9.52 1.24
CA PHE A 64 -7.17 10.24 1.83
C PHE A 64 -5.86 9.45 1.84
N VAL A 65 -5.89 8.16 2.22
CA VAL A 65 -4.69 7.30 2.26
C VAL A 65 -4.19 6.98 0.86
N PRO A 66 -5.04 6.50 -0.09
CA PRO A 66 -4.63 6.32 -1.48
C PRO A 66 -4.08 7.60 -2.14
N GLU A 67 -4.65 8.77 -1.84
CA GLU A 67 -4.18 10.04 -2.39
C GLU A 67 -2.83 10.44 -1.81
N THR A 68 -2.67 10.33 -0.49
CA THR A 68 -1.42 10.67 0.19
C THR A 68 -0.30 9.78 -0.30
N VAL A 69 -0.55 8.48 -0.38
CA VAL A 69 0.45 7.48 -0.76
C VAL A 69 0.72 7.48 -2.28
N GLY A 70 -0.33 7.64 -3.08
CA GLY A 70 -0.27 7.51 -4.54
C GLY A 70 0.15 8.78 -5.29
N LYS A 71 0.06 9.97 -4.67
CA LYS A 71 0.43 11.23 -5.34
C LYS A 71 1.19 12.18 -4.42
N SER A 72 0.66 12.44 -3.23
CA SER A 72 1.11 13.56 -2.40
C SER A 72 2.42 13.33 -1.64
N LEU A 73 2.98 12.10 -1.71
CA LEU A 73 4.30 11.81 -1.15
C LEU A 73 5.44 12.37 -1.99
N LEU A 74 5.28 12.46 -3.31
CA LEU A 74 6.28 13.09 -4.17
C LEU A 74 6.19 14.61 -4.08
N GLY A 75 7.30 15.29 -4.37
CA GLY A 75 7.38 16.75 -4.42
C GLY A 75 6.45 17.37 -5.47
N GLU A 76 6.22 18.67 -5.37
CA GLU A 76 5.35 19.38 -6.34
C GLU A 76 5.88 19.25 -7.77
N GLY A 77 5.01 18.89 -8.70
CA GLY A 77 5.35 18.67 -10.11
C GLY A 77 5.88 17.27 -10.43
N GLU A 78 6.19 16.46 -9.41
CA GLU A 78 6.65 15.09 -9.60
C GLU A 78 5.49 14.12 -9.79
N THR A 79 5.68 13.15 -10.69
CA THR A 79 4.69 12.10 -10.96
C THR A 79 5.35 10.74 -11.06
N TYR A 80 4.60 9.72 -10.67
CA TYR A 80 5.03 8.34 -10.87
C TYR A 80 4.92 7.97 -12.35
N THR A 81 5.96 7.35 -12.88
CA THR A 81 5.85 6.62 -14.14
C THR A 81 5.11 5.29 -13.91
N ASN A 82 4.53 4.73 -14.96
CA ASN A 82 3.86 3.43 -14.87
C ASN A 82 4.80 2.31 -14.37
N PHE A 83 6.08 2.36 -14.73
CA PHE A 83 7.09 1.40 -14.23
C PHE A 83 7.42 1.61 -12.76
N MET A 84 7.45 2.85 -12.27
CA MET A 84 7.61 3.14 -10.85
C MET A 84 6.43 2.56 -10.05
N LEU A 85 5.19 2.79 -10.51
CA LEU A 85 4.01 2.22 -9.88
C LEU A 85 4.06 0.69 -9.87
N LEU A 86 4.47 0.07 -10.98
CA LEU A 86 4.60 -1.38 -11.04
C LEU A 86 5.62 -1.90 -10.02
N ALA A 87 6.79 -1.26 -9.91
CA ALA A 87 7.81 -1.64 -8.94
C ALA A 87 7.33 -1.48 -7.49
N VAL A 88 6.61 -0.38 -7.18
CA VAL A 88 6.00 -0.17 -5.87
C VAL A 88 5.01 -1.28 -5.54
N LEU A 89 4.10 -1.62 -6.47
CA LEU A 89 3.10 -2.66 -6.27
C LEU A 89 3.74 -4.04 -6.08
N VAL A 90 4.69 -4.42 -6.94
CA VAL A 90 5.40 -5.71 -6.85
C VAL A 90 6.12 -5.84 -5.51
N SER A 91 6.93 -4.85 -5.14
CA SER A 91 7.69 -4.86 -3.88
C SER A 91 6.77 -4.94 -2.66
N SER A 92 5.70 -4.16 -2.65
CA SER A 92 4.72 -4.16 -1.54
C SER A 92 4.02 -5.52 -1.41
N ILE A 93 3.60 -6.13 -2.53
CA ILE A 93 2.99 -7.46 -2.56
C ILE A 93 3.95 -8.51 -2.02
N ILE A 94 5.21 -8.50 -2.49
CA ILE A 94 6.20 -9.49 -2.06
C ILE A 94 6.35 -9.47 -0.54
N TRP A 95 6.52 -8.28 0.06
CA TRP A 95 6.66 -8.18 1.51
C TRP A 95 5.42 -8.65 2.27
N LEU A 96 4.23 -8.23 1.84
CA LEU A 96 2.97 -8.64 2.47
C LEU A 96 2.70 -10.13 2.36
N VAL A 97 2.98 -10.72 1.20
CA VAL A 97 2.84 -12.17 0.97
C VAL A 97 3.84 -12.93 1.84
N VAL A 98 5.11 -12.50 1.88
CA VAL A 98 6.13 -13.12 2.73
C VAL A 98 5.74 -13.04 4.21
N GLY A 99 5.26 -11.88 4.67
CA GLY A 99 4.74 -11.72 6.04
C GLY A 99 3.58 -12.66 6.35
N SER A 100 2.61 -12.73 5.44
CA SER A 100 1.45 -13.61 5.57
C SER A 100 1.84 -15.08 5.69
N PHE A 101 2.76 -15.57 4.84
CA PHE A 101 3.25 -16.95 4.90
C PHE A 101 4.11 -17.22 6.14
N ALA A 102 4.86 -16.22 6.60
CA ALA A 102 5.64 -16.32 7.83
C ALA A 102 4.79 -16.20 9.11
N GLY A 103 3.50 -15.84 8.99
CA GLY A 103 2.62 -15.58 10.14
C GLY A 103 3.00 -14.32 10.90
N ILE A 104 3.69 -13.37 10.26
CA ILE A 104 4.14 -12.11 10.86
C ILE A 104 3.18 -11.00 10.39
N PRO A 105 2.47 -10.32 11.30
CA PRO A 105 1.64 -9.18 10.93
C PRO A 105 2.53 -8.01 10.52
N LEU A 106 2.65 -7.77 9.21
CA LEU A 106 3.43 -6.65 8.68
C LEU A 106 2.55 -5.43 8.42
N SER A 107 3.09 -4.23 8.60
CA SER A 107 2.34 -3.02 8.21
C SER A 107 2.35 -2.83 6.69
N SER A 108 1.16 -2.84 6.08
CA SER A 108 0.97 -2.55 4.65
C SER A 108 1.38 -1.14 4.27
N THR A 109 1.05 -0.15 5.09
CA THR A 109 1.44 1.25 4.90
C THR A 109 2.97 1.42 4.89
N HIS A 110 3.68 0.78 5.82
CA HIS A 110 5.15 0.82 5.84
C HIS A 110 5.76 0.08 4.64
N SER A 111 5.20 -1.07 4.27
CA SER A 111 5.67 -1.83 3.10
C SER A 111 5.53 -1.02 1.80
N LEU A 112 4.43 -0.29 1.67
CA LEU A 112 4.16 0.54 0.50
C LEU A 112 5.05 1.78 0.46
N ILE A 113 5.14 2.52 1.57
CA ILE A 113 6.00 3.71 1.66
C ILE A 113 7.48 3.33 1.49
N GLY A 114 7.94 2.25 2.12
CA GLY A 114 9.30 1.73 1.92
C GLY A 114 9.59 1.39 0.46
N SER A 115 8.61 0.82 -0.26
CA SER A 115 8.73 0.55 -1.70
C SER A 115 8.82 1.84 -2.52
N ILE A 116 8.05 2.89 -2.17
CA ILE A 116 8.16 4.22 -2.78
C ILE A 116 9.56 4.81 -2.57
N PHE A 117 10.09 4.75 -1.35
CA PHE A 117 11.46 5.17 -1.05
C PHE A 117 12.49 4.45 -1.92
N GLY A 118 12.39 3.12 -2.01
CA GLY A 118 13.27 2.32 -2.85
C GLY A 118 13.25 2.76 -4.31
N VAL A 119 12.07 3.00 -4.89
CA VAL A 119 11.92 3.41 -6.28
C VAL A 119 12.44 4.83 -6.54
N VAL A 120 12.18 5.78 -5.64
CA VAL A 120 12.69 7.16 -5.75
C VAL A 120 14.22 7.18 -5.67
N ILE A 121 14.79 6.45 -4.70
CA ILE A 121 16.26 6.34 -4.55
C ILE A 121 16.86 5.67 -5.79
N ALA A 122 16.27 4.56 -6.25
CA ALA A 122 16.75 3.87 -7.44
C ALA A 122 16.72 4.77 -8.68
N ARG A 123 15.64 5.53 -8.90
CA ARG A 123 15.58 6.48 -10.03
C ARG A 123 16.67 7.55 -9.92
N SER A 124 16.86 8.13 -8.73
CA SER A 124 17.88 9.16 -8.50
C SER A 124 19.31 8.65 -8.76
N ILE A 125 19.59 7.38 -8.46
CA ILE A 125 20.89 6.75 -8.73
C ILE A 125 21.06 6.39 -10.22
N LEU A 126 20.02 5.83 -10.84
CA LEU A 126 20.08 5.30 -12.21
C LEU A 126 19.98 6.38 -13.30
N LEU A 127 19.36 7.53 -12.99
CA LEU A 127 19.19 8.66 -13.90
C LEU A 127 19.80 9.92 -13.27
N PRO A 128 21.14 10.07 -13.30
CA PRO A 128 21.80 11.23 -12.73
C PRO A 128 21.34 12.51 -13.43
N GLY A 129 20.70 13.42 -12.68
CA GLY A 129 20.18 14.69 -13.19
C GLY A 129 18.66 14.86 -13.07
N GLU A 130 17.89 13.78 -12.88
CA GLU A 130 16.45 13.82 -12.61
C GLU A 130 16.18 13.42 -11.15
N ILE A 131 16.43 14.34 -10.22
CA ILE A 131 16.20 14.10 -8.79
C ILE A 131 14.72 14.28 -8.49
N ILE A 132 14.00 13.18 -8.28
CA ILE A 132 12.68 13.24 -7.63
C ILE A 132 12.91 13.57 -6.16
N THR A 133 12.13 14.53 -5.66
CA THR A 133 12.09 14.87 -4.24
C THR A 133 10.81 14.37 -3.57
N PHE A 134 10.85 14.23 -2.24
CA PHE A 134 9.66 13.97 -1.44
C PHE A 134 9.02 15.29 -1.01
N ASN A 135 7.70 15.26 -0.82
CA ASN A 135 7.02 16.32 -0.10
C ASN A 135 7.32 16.17 1.41
N ASN A 136 8.19 17.03 1.93
CA ASN A 136 8.64 16.97 3.33
C ASN A 136 7.50 17.16 4.34
N GLU A 137 6.50 17.98 4.03
CA GLU A 137 5.35 18.21 4.92
C GLU A 137 4.49 16.95 5.01
N LYS A 138 4.14 16.36 3.86
CA LYS A 138 3.34 15.13 3.81
C LYS A 138 4.10 13.96 4.41
N LEU A 139 5.37 13.80 4.05
CA LEU A 139 6.23 12.78 4.65
C LEU A 139 6.32 12.96 6.18
N GLY A 140 6.53 14.19 6.66
CA GLY A 140 6.54 14.51 8.08
C GLY A 140 5.24 14.12 8.77
N SER A 141 4.09 14.45 8.18
CA SER A 141 2.77 14.09 8.72
C SER A 141 2.56 12.57 8.80
N VAL A 142 3.04 11.83 7.80
CA VAL A 142 2.97 10.36 7.76
C VAL A 142 3.84 9.76 8.84
N VAL A 143 5.10 10.20 8.97
CA VAL A 143 6.00 9.71 10.01
C VAL A 143 5.45 10.02 11.40
N LEU A 144 4.94 11.23 11.63
CA LEU A 144 4.28 11.60 12.89
C LEU A 144 3.10 10.68 13.20
N SER A 145 2.29 10.35 12.19
CA SER A 145 1.13 9.47 12.36
C SER A 145 1.51 8.07 12.87
N TRP A 146 2.68 7.55 12.48
CA TRP A 146 3.14 6.22 12.92
C TRP A 146 3.44 6.15 14.42
N PHE A 147 3.76 7.28 15.06
CA PHE A 147 3.99 7.34 16.50
C PHE A 147 2.76 7.81 17.26
N ILE A 148 1.97 8.72 16.68
CA ILE A 148 0.77 9.24 17.33
C ILE A 148 -0.33 8.17 17.35
N SER A 149 -0.56 7.43 16.26
CA SER A 149 -1.68 6.48 16.22
C SER A 149 -1.58 5.36 17.28
N PRO A 150 -0.42 4.72 17.56
CA PRO A 150 -0.37 3.70 18.60
C PRO A 150 -0.56 4.26 20.01
N ILE A 151 -0.27 5.54 20.24
CA ILE A 151 -0.45 6.19 21.54
C ILE A 151 -1.94 6.42 21.84
N PHE A 152 -2.72 6.78 20.81
CA PHE A 152 -4.13 7.13 20.97
C PHE A 152 -5.09 5.99 20.65
N GLY A 153 -4.62 4.94 19.97
CA GLY A 153 -5.47 3.85 19.46
C GLY A 153 -6.30 4.30 18.27
#